data_AF-A0A969HYL6-F1
#
_entry.id   AF-A0A969HYL6-F1
#
_cell.length_a   1.000
_cell.length_b   1.000
_cell.length_c   1.000
_cell.angle_alpha   90.00
_cell.angle_beta   90.00
_cell.angle_gamma   90.00
#
_symmetry.space_group_name_H-M   'P 1'
#
loop_
_entity.id
_entity.type
_entity.pdbx_description
1 polymer ?
#
loop_
_entity_poly.entity_id
_entity_poly.type
_entity_poly.pdbx_seq_one_letter_code
_entity_poly.pdbx_strand_id
1 'polypeptide(L)'
;MQFLEAQGSAPEGFYTARLIIGATNVPDVLDVAQLQPGTLLVDDSGPHCYNHAQAVQRFEHQHDILFTEGGPLQSPQPIRSTRYLPRAAAQALPAAARAAFAYHHPHQIMGCTFSAVLSAQYTDLPPTVGMVDTADALRHYQTLRRLGFRGADLHSAQYVLSPDLIAAFRTHNS
;
A
#
# COMPACT_ATOMS: atom_id res chain seq x y z
N MET A 1 20.12 7.48 10.66
CA MET A 1 18.84 6.86 11.08
C MET A 1 18.48 7.46 12.42
N GLN A 2 17.32 8.10 12.52
CA GLN A 2 16.83 8.73 13.75
C GLN A 2 15.54 8.02 14.14
N PHE A 3 15.37 7.72 15.43
CA PHE A 3 14.14 7.17 15.97
C PHE A 3 13.36 8.31 16.62
N LEU A 4 12.10 8.46 16.20
CA LEU A 4 11.15 9.40 16.78
C LEU A 4 9.97 8.59 17.29
N GLU A 5 9.56 8.83 18.53
CA GLU A 5 8.40 8.17 19.11
C GLU A 5 7.12 8.91 18.70
N ALA A 6 6.11 8.16 18.28
CA ALA A 6 4.79 8.67 17.96
C ALA A 6 3.81 8.33 19.10
N GLN A 7 3.09 9.34 19.59
CA GLN A 7 2.05 9.17 20.62
C GLN A 7 0.67 9.48 20.02
N GLY A 8 0.19 8.57 19.18
CA GLY A 8 -1.08 8.72 18.46
C GLY A 8 -1.01 9.61 17.21
N SER A 9 0.07 10.37 17.03
CA SER A 9 0.36 11.13 15.81
C SER A 9 1.85 11.16 15.49
N ALA A 10 2.19 11.42 14.22
CA ALA A 10 3.57 11.60 13.81
C ALA A 10 4.16 12.90 14.41
N PRO A 11 5.39 12.86 14.94
CA PRO A 11 6.04 14.02 15.56
C PRO A 11 6.46 15.07 14.52
N GLU A 12 6.55 16.34 14.91
CA GLU A 12 6.81 17.47 13.98
C GLU A 12 8.03 17.25 13.07
N GLY A 13 9.15 16.75 13.63
CA GLY A 13 10.37 16.47 12.85
C GLY A 13 10.19 15.40 11.76
N PHE A 14 9.18 14.54 11.87
CA PHE A 14 8.85 13.52 10.86
C PHE A 14 8.41 14.14 9.53
N TYR A 15 7.68 15.26 9.59
CA TYR A 15 7.13 15.93 8.41
C TYR A 15 8.20 16.57 7.51
N THR A 16 9.46 16.58 7.93
CA THR A 16 10.59 16.99 7.06
C THR A 16 10.94 15.94 6.01
N ALA A 17 10.46 14.71 6.13
CA ALA A 17 10.72 13.62 5.20
C ALA A 17 10.01 13.82 3.86
N ARG A 18 10.73 13.57 2.75
CA ARG A 18 10.17 13.58 1.39
C ARG A 18 9.77 12.20 0.87
N LEU A 19 10.16 11.14 1.57
CA LEU A 19 9.68 9.78 1.36
C LEU A 19 9.20 9.25 2.71
N ILE A 20 7.94 8.88 2.77
CA ILE A 20 7.29 8.33 3.97
C ILE A 20 6.73 6.98 3.60
N ILE A 21 7.04 5.97 4.42
CA ILE A 21 6.48 4.62 4.30
C ILE A 21 5.65 4.34 5.55
N GLY A 22 4.34 4.25 5.40
CA GLY A 22 3.39 3.83 6.43
C GLY A 22 3.32 2.30 6.47
N ALA A 23 3.44 1.72 7.65
CA ALA A 23 3.25 0.29 7.89
C ALA A 23 2.74 0.08 9.33
N THR A 24 1.68 0.80 9.69
CA THR A 24 1.10 0.80 11.04
C THR A 24 -0.25 0.09 11.07
N ASN A 25 -0.70 -0.26 12.25
CA ASN A 25 -2.06 -0.76 12.51
C ASN A 25 -2.97 0.30 13.15
N VAL A 26 -2.49 1.55 13.24
CA VAL A 26 -3.22 2.69 13.79
C VAL A 26 -3.65 3.60 12.64
N PRO A 27 -4.96 3.91 12.50
CA PRO A 27 -5.44 4.84 11.48
C PRO A 27 -5.00 6.28 11.75
N ASP A 28 -4.94 7.09 10.70
CA ASP A 28 -4.87 8.57 10.78
C ASP A 28 -3.74 9.13 11.67
N VAL A 29 -2.62 8.42 11.79
CA VAL A 29 -1.43 8.87 12.54
C VAL A 29 -0.72 10.03 11.83
N LEU A 30 -0.80 10.07 10.50
CA LEU A 30 -0.14 11.04 9.64
C LEU A 30 -1.13 12.12 9.18
N ASP A 31 -0.82 13.37 9.49
CA ASP A 31 -1.58 14.53 9.01
C ASP A 31 -1.09 14.94 7.62
N VAL A 32 -1.94 14.73 6.61
CA VAL A 32 -1.64 15.07 5.22
C VAL A 32 -1.38 16.55 5.04
N ALA A 33 -1.99 17.43 5.86
CA ALA A 33 -1.79 18.88 5.74
C ALA A 33 -0.36 19.32 6.10
N GLN A 34 0.34 18.54 6.92
CA GLN A 34 1.69 18.88 7.39
C GLN A 34 2.79 18.33 6.46
N LEU A 35 2.44 17.49 5.48
CA LEU A 35 3.41 16.99 4.50
C LEU A 35 4.03 18.15 3.70
N GLN A 36 5.33 18.07 3.47
CA GLN A 36 6.03 19.03 2.63
C GLN A 36 5.67 18.84 1.15
N PRO A 37 5.60 19.92 0.36
CA PRO A 37 5.58 19.83 -1.09
C PRO A 37 6.73 18.95 -1.62
N GLY A 38 6.38 18.07 -2.56
CA GLY A 38 7.19 17.04 -3.17
C GLY A 38 7.40 15.79 -2.31
N THR A 39 6.51 15.54 -1.34
CA THR A 39 6.52 14.30 -0.55
C THR A 39 5.89 13.14 -1.31
N LEU A 40 6.55 11.99 -1.27
CA LEU A 40 6.03 10.68 -1.67
C LEU A 40 5.62 9.87 -0.44
N LEU A 41 4.36 9.44 -0.38
CA LEU A 41 3.79 8.58 0.65
C LEU A 41 3.49 7.18 0.09
N VAL A 42 4.02 6.14 0.71
CA VAL A 42 3.67 4.75 0.41
C VAL A 42 3.04 4.15 1.66
N ASP A 43 1.80 3.69 1.60
CA ASP A 43 1.09 3.18 2.77
C ASP A 43 0.74 1.70 2.63
N ASP A 44 1.36 0.86 3.45
CA ASP A 44 1.09 -0.58 3.61
C ASP A 44 0.31 -0.85 4.92
N SER A 45 -0.37 0.17 5.44
CA SER A 45 -1.16 0.09 6.68
C SER A 45 -2.56 -0.45 6.41
N GLY A 46 -3.11 -1.17 7.38
CA GLY A 46 -4.51 -1.60 7.36
C GLY A 46 -5.15 -1.34 8.72
N PRO A 47 -5.97 -0.29 8.90
CA PRO A 47 -6.42 0.74 7.93
C PRO A 47 -5.35 1.80 7.58
N HIS A 48 -5.64 2.71 6.63
CA HIS A 48 -4.71 3.76 6.19
C HIS A 48 -4.17 4.60 7.35
N CYS A 49 -2.88 4.91 7.29
CA CYS A 49 -2.24 5.73 8.32
C CYS A 49 -2.54 7.23 8.19
N TYR A 50 -3.34 7.63 7.20
CA TYR A 50 -3.67 9.01 6.86
C TYR A 50 -5.11 9.12 6.36
N ASN A 51 -5.64 10.34 6.36
CA ASN A 51 -6.96 10.61 5.79
C ASN A 51 -6.92 10.54 4.26
N HIS A 52 -7.43 9.44 3.69
CA HIS A 52 -7.43 9.18 2.26
C HIS A 52 -8.09 10.30 1.44
N ALA A 53 -9.25 10.81 1.87
CA ALA A 53 -9.97 11.86 1.15
C ALA A 53 -9.17 13.17 1.08
N GLN A 54 -8.48 13.52 2.17
CA GLN A 54 -7.63 14.70 2.22
C GLN A 54 -6.42 14.58 1.28
N ALA A 55 -5.81 13.39 1.18
CA ALA A 55 -4.70 13.14 0.25
C ALA A 55 -5.14 13.24 -1.21
N VAL A 56 -6.28 12.64 -1.56
CA VAL A 56 -6.87 12.76 -2.90
C VAL A 56 -7.11 14.23 -3.23
N GLN A 57 -7.76 14.97 -2.34
CA GLN A 57 -8.04 16.40 -2.55
C GLN A 57 -6.75 17.21 -2.73
N ARG A 58 -5.72 16.98 -1.90
CA ARG A 58 -4.44 17.69 -2.01
C ARG A 58 -3.73 17.35 -3.32
N PHE A 59 -3.69 16.08 -3.72
CA PHE A 59 -3.12 15.66 -4.99
C PHE A 59 -3.82 16.30 -6.18
N GLU A 60 -5.15 16.34 -6.20
CA GLU A 60 -5.94 16.88 -7.32
C GLU A 60 -5.90 18.41 -7.42
N HIS A 61 -5.70 19.12 -6.31
CA HIS A 61 -5.74 20.59 -6.31
C HIS A 61 -4.36 21.25 -6.25
N GLN A 62 -3.41 20.66 -5.54
CA GLN A 62 -2.09 21.24 -5.32
C GLN A 62 -1.00 20.57 -6.16
N HIS A 63 -1.22 19.31 -6.57
CA HIS A 63 -0.25 18.50 -7.33
C HIS A 63 1.12 18.40 -6.64
N ASP A 64 1.18 18.59 -5.33
CA ASP A 64 2.42 18.77 -4.60
C ASP A 64 2.77 17.57 -3.72
N ILE A 65 1.92 16.56 -3.62
CA ILE A 65 2.26 15.27 -3.00
C ILE A 65 1.96 14.14 -3.96
N LEU A 66 2.61 13.00 -3.75
CA LEU A 66 2.31 11.76 -4.44
C LEU A 66 2.07 10.68 -3.39
N PHE A 67 1.06 9.83 -3.57
CA PHE A 67 0.76 8.75 -2.64
C PHE A 67 0.35 7.46 -3.35
N THR A 68 0.55 6.32 -2.70
CA THR A 68 0.16 5.00 -3.22
C THR A 68 0.06 3.96 -2.11
N GLU A 69 -0.69 2.88 -2.34
CA GLU A 69 -0.61 1.67 -1.54
C GLU A 69 0.78 1.05 -1.64
N GLY A 70 1.31 0.63 -0.50
CA GLY A 70 2.31 -0.42 -0.39
C GLY A 70 1.62 -1.78 -0.24
N GLY A 71 2.26 -2.85 -0.71
CA GLY A 71 1.76 -4.22 -0.55
C GLY A 71 1.18 -4.88 -1.80
N PRO A 72 0.28 -4.26 -2.60
CA PRO A 72 -0.22 -4.85 -3.82
C PRO A 72 0.87 -5.10 -4.87
N LEU A 73 0.83 -6.29 -5.47
CA LEU A 73 1.71 -6.70 -6.57
C LEU A 73 0.90 -6.85 -7.86
N GLN A 74 1.44 -6.34 -8.96
CA GLN A 74 0.91 -6.54 -10.31
C GLN A 74 1.43 -7.86 -10.89
N SER A 75 0.50 -8.71 -11.28
CA SER A 75 0.73 -9.98 -11.97
C SER A 75 0.78 -9.81 -13.49
N PRO A 76 1.70 -10.48 -14.19
CA PRO A 76 1.73 -10.47 -15.66
C PRO A 76 0.53 -11.20 -16.29
N GLN A 77 -0.17 -12.03 -15.52
CA GLN A 77 -1.35 -12.79 -15.97
C GLN A 77 -2.54 -12.58 -15.04
N PRO A 78 -3.79 -12.68 -15.53
CA PRO A 78 -4.96 -12.59 -14.68
C PRO A 78 -4.97 -13.68 -13.59
N ILE A 79 -5.20 -13.27 -12.35
CA ILE A 79 -5.39 -14.12 -11.18
C ILE A 79 -6.88 -14.40 -11.04
N ARG A 80 -7.25 -15.68 -10.98
CA ARG A 80 -8.62 -16.09 -10.65
C ARG A 80 -8.74 -16.25 -9.14
N SER A 81 -9.68 -15.54 -8.54
CA SER A 81 -10.00 -15.64 -7.12
C SER A 81 -11.46 -16.02 -6.94
N THR A 82 -11.73 -17.00 -6.10
CA THR A 82 -13.09 -17.29 -5.59
C THR A 82 -13.11 -16.92 -4.12
N ARG A 83 -14.05 -16.05 -3.73
CA ARG A 83 -14.22 -15.60 -2.35
C ARG A 83 -15.58 -16.07 -1.86
N TYR A 84 -15.58 -16.76 -0.73
CA TYR A 84 -16.80 -17.20 -0.08
C TYR A 84 -17.05 -16.35 1.16
N LEU A 85 -18.21 -15.67 1.19
CA LEU A 85 -18.68 -14.95 2.36
C LEU A 85 -19.94 -15.66 2.90
N PRO A 86 -19.86 -16.31 4.07
CA PRO A 86 -21.02 -16.94 4.69
C PRO A 86 -22.16 -15.92 4.88
N ARG A 87 -23.42 -16.35 4.69
CA ARG A 87 -24.59 -15.46 4.77
C ARG A 87 -24.64 -14.68 6.08
N ALA A 88 -24.34 -15.32 7.21
CA ALA A 88 -24.32 -14.69 8.52
C ALA A 88 -23.29 -13.54 8.58
N ALA A 89 -22.08 -13.75 8.05
CA ALA A 89 -21.05 -12.71 7.96
C ALA A 89 -21.47 -11.58 7.00
N ALA A 90 -22.08 -11.92 5.87
CA ALA A 90 -22.58 -10.92 4.91
C ALA A 90 -23.70 -10.03 5.48
N GLN A 91 -24.44 -10.50 6.49
CA GLN A 91 -25.47 -9.72 7.18
C GLN A 91 -24.89 -8.86 8.31
N ALA A 92 -23.82 -9.33 8.96
CA ALA A 92 -23.16 -8.63 10.05
C ALA A 92 -22.20 -7.52 9.59
N LEU A 93 -21.60 -7.67 8.40
CA LEU A 93 -20.64 -6.69 7.88
C LEU A 93 -21.33 -5.41 7.38
N PRO A 94 -20.78 -4.23 7.72
CA PRO A 94 -21.18 -2.98 7.09
C PRO A 94 -21.08 -3.04 5.56
N ALA A 95 -21.90 -2.26 4.86
CA ALA A 95 -21.92 -2.24 3.39
C ALA A 95 -20.53 -1.95 2.79
N ALA A 96 -19.79 -1.02 3.38
CA ALA A 96 -18.42 -0.69 2.96
C ALA A 96 -17.45 -1.88 3.11
N ALA A 97 -17.50 -2.60 4.23
CA ALA A 97 -16.67 -3.78 4.45
C ALA A 97 -17.02 -4.93 3.48
N ARG A 98 -18.30 -5.09 3.13
CA ARG A 98 -18.73 -6.04 2.10
C ARG A 98 -18.24 -5.66 0.71
N ALA A 99 -18.31 -4.38 0.36
CA ALA A 99 -17.82 -3.86 -0.92
C ALA A 99 -16.30 -4.06 -1.03
N ALA A 100 -15.56 -3.75 0.02
CA ALA A 100 -14.12 -4.01 0.11
C ALA A 100 -13.80 -5.52 -0.01
N PHE A 101 -14.57 -6.39 0.63
CA PHE A 101 -14.40 -7.84 0.51
C PHE A 101 -14.65 -8.33 -0.93
N ALA A 102 -15.65 -7.78 -1.61
CA ALA A 102 -16.02 -8.14 -2.98
C ALA A 102 -15.08 -7.54 -4.04
N TYR A 103 -14.37 -6.45 -3.72
CA TYR A 103 -13.43 -5.82 -4.62
C TYR A 103 -12.29 -6.78 -4.98
N HIS A 104 -12.02 -6.89 -6.28
CA HIS A 104 -10.97 -7.72 -6.84
C HIS A 104 -10.46 -7.10 -8.14
N HIS A 105 -9.16 -6.82 -8.18
CA HIS A 105 -8.48 -6.44 -9.40
C HIS A 105 -7.86 -7.69 -10.04
N PRO A 106 -8.17 -8.03 -11.31
CA PRO A 106 -7.79 -9.30 -11.92
C PRO A 106 -6.28 -9.49 -12.06
N HIS A 107 -5.48 -8.44 -11.97
CA HIS A 107 -4.02 -8.53 -12.04
C HIS A 107 -3.33 -8.15 -10.74
N GLN A 108 -4.05 -7.92 -9.63
CA GLN A 108 -3.39 -7.57 -8.38
C GLN A 108 -3.65 -8.59 -7.28
N ILE A 109 -2.63 -8.78 -6.45
CA ILE A 109 -2.70 -9.59 -5.24
C ILE A 109 -1.87 -8.92 -4.15
N MET A 110 -2.36 -8.92 -2.91
CA MET A 110 -1.58 -8.42 -1.78
C MET A 110 -0.34 -9.28 -1.58
N GLY A 111 0.80 -8.65 -1.35
CA GLY A 111 2.08 -9.33 -1.10
C GLY A 111 1.99 -10.33 0.06
N CYS A 112 1.28 -9.99 1.14
CA CYS A 112 1.05 -10.88 2.27
C CYS A 112 0.30 -12.17 1.85
N THR A 113 -0.78 -12.06 1.08
CA THR A 113 -1.52 -13.22 0.55
C THR A 113 -0.66 -14.03 -0.42
N PHE A 114 0.08 -13.36 -1.31
CA PHE A 114 0.89 -14.06 -2.30
C PHE A 114 2.11 -14.75 -1.69
N SER A 115 2.67 -14.21 -0.61
CA SER A 115 3.79 -14.83 0.12
C SER A 115 3.47 -16.24 0.60
N ALA A 116 2.22 -16.49 1.05
CA ALA A 116 1.77 -17.82 1.46
C ALA A 116 1.70 -18.79 0.28
N VAL A 117 1.25 -18.33 -0.89
CA VAL A 117 1.23 -19.13 -2.12
C VAL A 117 2.65 -19.47 -2.56
N LEU A 118 3.55 -18.49 -2.54
CA LEU A 118 4.96 -18.71 -2.86
C LEU A 118 5.58 -19.73 -1.91
N SER A 119 5.31 -19.63 -0.61
CA SER A 119 5.85 -20.57 0.38
C SER A 119 5.34 -21.99 0.22
N ALA A 120 4.11 -22.15 -0.28
CA ALA A 120 3.55 -23.47 -0.58
C ALA A 120 4.13 -24.09 -1.87
N GLN A 121 4.62 -23.27 -2.81
CA GLN A 121 5.12 -23.75 -4.10
C GLN A 121 6.64 -23.91 -4.14
N TYR A 122 7.37 -23.09 -3.39
CA TYR A 122 8.83 -22.96 -3.47
C TYR A 122 9.45 -23.30 -2.13
N THR A 123 10.21 -24.40 -2.08
CA THR A 123 10.88 -24.86 -0.84
C THR A 123 11.99 -23.92 -0.38
N ASP A 124 12.54 -23.10 -1.29
CA ASP A 124 13.56 -22.09 -1.02
C ASP A 124 13.01 -20.75 -0.52
N LEU A 125 11.68 -20.64 -0.41
CA LEU A 125 10.95 -19.48 0.12
C LEU A 125 10.09 -19.91 1.32
N PRO A 126 10.68 -20.15 2.49
CA PRO A 126 9.92 -20.58 3.65
C PRO A 126 8.95 -19.48 4.13
N PRO A 127 7.87 -19.83 4.84
CA PRO A 127 6.99 -18.84 5.46
C PRO A 127 7.78 -17.91 6.40
N THR A 128 7.52 -16.61 6.29
CA THR A 128 8.09 -15.62 7.21
C THR A 128 7.47 -15.76 8.60
N VAL A 129 8.30 -16.01 9.61
CA VAL A 129 7.89 -16.05 11.02
C VAL A 129 8.76 -15.07 11.81
N GLY A 130 8.13 -14.09 12.46
CA GLY A 130 8.83 -13.04 13.19
C GLY A 130 9.39 -11.96 12.26
N MET A 131 10.58 -11.45 12.58
CA MET A 131 11.23 -10.40 11.80
C MET A 131 11.73 -10.94 10.45
N VAL A 132 11.57 -10.14 9.41
CA VAL A 132 12.03 -10.48 8.06
C VAL A 132 13.56 -10.40 8.00
N ASP A 133 14.20 -11.47 7.53
CA ASP A 133 15.63 -11.46 7.20
C ASP A 133 15.86 -10.80 5.82
N THR A 134 16.96 -10.05 5.69
CA THR A 134 17.25 -9.32 4.44
C THR A 134 17.55 -10.27 3.28
N ALA A 135 18.20 -11.41 3.52
CA ALA A 135 18.46 -12.39 2.48
C ALA A 135 17.15 -13.05 2.02
N ASP A 136 16.22 -13.32 2.94
CA ASP A 136 14.87 -13.81 2.60
C ASP A 136 14.10 -12.80 1.76
N ALA A 137 14.09 -11.53 2.17
CA ALA A 137 13.46 -10.46 1.41
C ALA A 137 14.03 -10.35 -0.02
N LEU A 138 15.35 -10.46 -0.17
CA LEU A 138 16.01 -10.42 -1.47
C LEU A 138 15.64 -11.65 -2.33
N ARG A 139 15.57 -12.84 -1.74
CA ARG A 139 15.12 -14.06 -2.44
C ARG A 139 13.68 -13.94 -2.93
N HIS A 140 12.77 -13.44 -2.09
CA HIS A 140 11.40 -13.14 -2.50
C HIS A 140 11.37 -12.13 -3.65
N TYR A 141 12.10 -11.03 -3.55
CA TYR A 141 12.18 -10.02 -4.61
C TYR A 141 12.68 -10.60 -5.94
N GLN A 142 13.76 -11.37 -5.93
CA GLN A 142 14.31 -12.01 -7.12
C GLN A 142 13.33 -13.01 -7.75
N THR A 143 12.65 -13.81 -6.93
CA THR A 143 11.61 -14.73 -7.41
C THR A 143 10.44 -13.98 -8.05
N LEU A 144 9.94 -12.91 -7.41
CA LEU A 144 8.89 -12.06 -7.99
C LEU A 144 9.30 -11.50 -9.36
N ARG A 145 10.54 -10.99 -9.47
CA ARG A 145 11.09 -10.49 -10.73
C ARG A 145 11.17 -11.56 -11.81
N ARG A 146 11.62 -12.77 -11.45
CA ARG A 146 11.69 -13.93 -12.37
C ARG A 146 10.30 -14.35 -12.86
N LEU A 147 9.30 -14.29 -11.99
CA LEU A 147 7.90 -14.59 -12.31
C LEU A 147 7.20 -13.44 -13.06
N GLY A 148 7.87 -12.31 -13.29
CA GLY A 148 7.33 -11.17 -14.02
C GLY A 148 6.41 -10.25 -13.21
N PHE A 149 6.33 -10.44 -11.89
CA PHE A 149 5.57 -9.57 -10.99
C PHE A 149 6.27 -8.22 -10.82
N ARG A 150 5.48 -7.18 -10.59
CA ARG A 150 5.92 -5.80 -10.34
C ARG A 150 5.13 -5.20 -9.18
N GLY A 151 5.54 -4.03 -8.69
CA GLY A 151 4.65 -3.23 -7.86
C GLY A 151 3.39 -2.85 -8.65
N ALA A 152 2.26 -2.71 -7.97
CA ALA A 152 1.03 -2.21 -8.58
C ALA A 152 1.20 -0.79 -9.13
N ASP A 153 0.27 -0.40 -10.01
CA ASP A 153 0.14 0.99 -10.45
C ASP A 153 -0.10 1.90 -9.25
N LEU A 154 0.20 3.20 -9.38
CA LEU A 154 -0.03 4.16 -8.30
C LEU A 154 -1.54 4.31 -8.07
N HIS A 155 -2.00 3.79 -6.93
CA HIS A 155 -3.39 3.83 -6.52
C HIS A 155 -3.48 3.87 -5.01
N SER A 156 -4.62 4.31 -4.48
CA SER A 156 -4.99 4.08 -3.10
C SER A 156 -6.45 3.68 -2.99
N ALA A 157 -6.73 2.61 -2.25
CA ALA A 157 -8.02 1.94 -2.25
C ALA A 157 -8.55 1.70 -3.69
N GLN A 158 -9.63 2.36 -4.09
CA GLN A 158 -10.22 2.26 -5.44
C GLN A 158 -9.82 3.43 -6.36
N TYR A 159 -9.06 4.40 -5.84
CA TYR A 159 -8.62 5.59 -6.56
C TYR A 159 -7.30 5.31 -7.28
N VAL A 160 -7.32 5.31 -8.61
CA VAL A 160 -6.10 5.20 -9.43
C VAL A 160 -5.61 6.61 -9.76
N LEU A 161 -4.34 6.89 -9.49
CA LEU A 161 -3.78 8.23 -9.72
C LEU A 161 -3.68 8.52 -11.22
N SER A 162 -4.14 9.70 -11.62
CA SER A 162 -4.09 10.14 -13.02
C SER A 162 -2.64 10.33 -13.51
N PRO A 163 -2.25 9.79 -14.68
CA PRO A 163 -0.93 10.00 -15.27
C PRO A 163 -0.57 11.48 -15.46
N ASP A 164 -1.52 12.33 -15.82
CA ASP A 164 -1.29 13.76 -16.04
C ASP A 164 -0.99 14.48 -14.72
N LEU A 165 -1.68 14.09 -13.64
CA LEU A 165 -1.43 14.64 -12.31
C LEU A 165 -0.10 14.14 -11.72
N ILE A 166 0.27 12.88 -12.01
CA ILE A 166 1.60 12.35 -11.67
C ILE A 166 2.69 13.13 -12.42
N ALA A 167 2.46 13.47 -13.70
CA ALA A 167 3.39 14.28 -14.48
C ALA A 167 3.49 15.70 -13.91
N ALA A 168 2.37 16.32 -13.54
CA ALA A 168 2.33 17.63 -12.89
C ALA A 168 3.12 17.63 -11.57
N PHE A 169 2.97 16.59 -10.73
CA PHE A 169 3.76 16.43 -9.52
C PHE A 169 5.26 16.41 -9.80
N ARG A 170 5.69 15.68 -10.83
CA ARG A 170 7.11 15.58 -11.20
C ARG A 170 7.66 16.93 -11.64
N THR A 171 6.94 17.68 -12.47
CA THR A 171 7.41 18.98 -12.97
C THR A 171 7.38 20.07 -11.89
N HIS A 172 6.40 20.02 -10.99
CA HIS A 172 6.25 21.01 -9.91
C HIS A 172 7.36 20.92 -8.85
N ASN A 173 8.01 19.75 -8.73
CA ASN A 173 8.99 19.45 -7.69
C ASN A 173 10.39 19.08 -8.23
N SER A 174 10.64 19.38 -9.52
CA SER A 174 11.95 19.22 -10.18
C SER A 174 12.92 20.34 -9.84
#